data_AF-A0AA39GAG0-F1
#
_entry.id   AF-A0AA39GAG0-F1
#
_cell.length_a   1.000
_cell.length_b   1.000
_cell.length_c   1.000
_cell.angle_alpha   90.00
_cell.angle_beta   90.00
_cell.angle_gamma   90.00
#
_symmetry.space_group_name_H-M   'P 1'
#
loop_
_entity.id
_entity.type
_entity.pdbx_description
1 polymer ?
#
loop_
_entity_poly.entity_id
_entity_poly.type
_entity_poly.pdbx_seq_one_letter_code
_entity_poly.pdbx_strand_id
1 'polypeptide(L)'
;MPPKSKQGPKPASAESKATPDPAPETVAELSKQRFYRTNPIERRREEVGIAGLTPAERKTYTHTKLILPVSQYKVPLSNKTEREFWKSVAKESLPIRRLPKDHNWGKDKTGRDIGTYKLDDFKQRQIKQARLSALNLLHAQFLAKRRIEQQGGEKITQEDINKEKKCREDMAALKKDLYGEFTGLLAKDPLWDDVIPIPQNETEGALAQIAYPEDYAEAASYLRAVMASEEYSPRCLRLTEHVISMNPAHYTVWLYRFKIITTLSLPIPDEINWLNEVALANLKNYQIWHHRQLLMDYYYPTIETSDPAAAKKLARSEQEFVGRILEEDTKNYHVWSYRQYLVETMGLFTVSELGLTQNMIEDDVRNNSAWSHRFFLVFSDPTQSTPDSLPTAHDPAVPSEVIDRELNYAKEKILLAPQNQSAWNYLRGVLAKGGRPLEGLQEFAEQFVSGLGQEDEKVTSSHAVDYLADVYAEKGEKDKAELCLKRLAEKWDAVREGYWNYRIQQLKA
;
A
#
# COMPACT_ATOMS: atom_id res chain seq x y z
N MET A 1 17.94 -37.72 100.07
CA MET A 1 18.57 -38.49 98.98
C MET A 1 18.24 -37.81 97.65
N PRO A 2 19.24 -37.30 96.91
CA PRO A 2 19.04 -36.70 95.60
C PRO A 2 19.06 -37.78 94.50
N PRO A 3 18.33 -37.63 93.38
CA PRO A 3 18.59 -38.42 92.19
C PRO A 3 19.71 -37.79 91.37
N LYS A 4 20.61 -38.67 90.93
CA LYS A 4 21.88 -38.43 90.25
C LYS A 4 21.72 -37.73 88.89
N SER A 5 22.61 -36.78 88.63
CA SER A 5 22.92 -36.21 87.32
C SER A 5 23.42 -37.29 86.35
N LYS A 6 22.77 -37.43 85.18
CA LYS A 6 23.34 -38.14 84.03
C LYS A 6 23.86 -37.12 83.02
N GLN A 7 25.17 -37.15 82.80
CA GLN A 7 25.88 -36.46 81.73
C GLN A 7 25.34 -36.91 80.36
N GLY A 8 25.23 -35.95 79.44
CA GLY A 8 24.61 -36.15 78.13
C GLY A 8 25.48 -36.93 77.12
N PRO A 9 24.91 -37.28 75.96
CA PRO A 9 25.68 -37.64 74.78
C PRO A 9 26.06 -36.38 73.99
N LYS A 10 27.36 -36.30 73.65
CA LYS A 10 27.97 -35.30 72.75
C LYS A 10 27.13 -35.07 71.47
N PRO A 11 27.03 -33.83 70.96
CA PRO A 11 26.46 -33.57 69.65
C PRO A 11 27.31 -34.27 68.59
N ALA A 12 26.65 -35.04 67.73
CA ALA A 12 27.27 -35.65 66.56
C ALA A 12 27.75 -34.54 65.61
N SER A 13 29.07 -34.51 65.41
CA SER A 13 29.82 -34.04 64.25
C SER A 13 29.09 -33.15 63.22
N ALA A 14 29.47 -31.87 63.24
CA ALA A 14 29.77 -31.05 62.06
C ALA A 14 28.89 -31.28 60.82
N GLU A 15 27.73 -30.61 60.76
CA GLU A 15 27.23 -30.11 59.48
C GLU A 15 28.29 -29.15 58.95
N SER A 16 28.94 -29.52 57.84
CA SER A 16 29.71 -28.58 57.04
C SER A 16 28.79 -27.41 56.72
N LYS A 17 29.03 -26.23 57.33
CA LYS A 17 28.47 -24.97 56.86
C LYS A 17 28.92 -24.81 55.41
N ALA A 18 28.08 -25.22 54.47
CA ALA A 18 28.24 -24.86 53.08
C ALA A 18 28.27 -23.33 53.04
N THR A 19 29.36 -22.77 52.51
CA THR A 19 29.45 -21.36 52.18
C THR A 19 28.18 -20.96 51.43
N PRO A 20 27.44 -19.92 51.84
CA PRO A 20 26.26 -19.50 51.12
C PRO A 20 26.67 -19.21 49.67
N ASP A 21 25.99 -19.87 48.72
CA ASP A 21 26.22 -19.63 47.30
C ASP A 21 26.07 -18.11 47.03
N PRO A 22 26.89 -17.51 46.16
CA PRO A 22 26.82 -16.08 45.85
C PRO A 22 25.41 -15.71 45.39
N ALA A 23 24.97 -14.47 45.65
CA ALA A 23 23.65 -14.02 45.17
C ALA A 23 23.59 -14.18 43.64
N PRO A 24 22.56 -14.83 43.09
CA PRO A 24 22.48 -15.05 41.65
C PRO A 24 22.25 -13.71 40.94
N GLU A 25 23.07 -13.42 39.94
CA GLU A 25 22.94 -12.21 39.13
C GLU A 25 21.99 -12.46 37.95
N THR A 26 21.99 -13.70 37.44
CA THR A 26 21.19 -14.10 36.28
C THR A 26 20.07 -15.09 36.62
N VAL A 27 19.07 -15.17 35.73
CA VAL A 27 17.98 -16.15 35.85
C VAL A 27 18.51 -17.59 35.79
N ALA A 28 19.52 -17.88 34.96
CA ALA A 28 20.14 -19.18 34.85
C ALA A 28 20.86 -19.58 36.14
N GLU A 29 21.58 -18.66 36.78
CA GLU A 29 22.20 -18.88 38.09
C GLU A 29 21.16 -19.13 39.18
N LEU A 30 20.08 -18.33 39.20
CA LEU A 30 18.97 -18.54 40.13
C LEU A 30 18.31 -19.90 39.91
N SER A 31 18.11 -20.32 38.65
CA SER A 31 17.62 -21.65 38.31
C SER A 31 18.58 -22.75 38.76
N LYS A 32 19.89 -22.57 38.58
CA LYS A 32 20.93 -23.51 39.03
C LYS A 32 20.94 -23.65 40.56
N GLN A 33 20.79 -22.56 41.30
CA GLN A 33 20.66 -22.60 42.76
C GLN A 33 19.37 -23.30 43.19
N ARG A 34 18.24 -22.99 42.55
CA ARG A 34 16.96 -23.68 42.79
C ARG A 34 17.03 -25.17 42.45
N PHE A 35 17.79 -25.53 41.42
CA PHE A 35 18.06 -26.92 41.07
C PHE A 35 18.74 -27.62 42.23
N TYR A 36 19.89 -27.15 42.73
CA TYR A 36 20.56 -27.82 43.86
C TYR A 36 19.71 -27.81 45.14
N ARG A 37 18.95 -26.74 45.40
CA ARG A 37 18.01 -26.70 46.55
C ARG A 37 16.90 -27.75 46.46
N THR A 38 16.43 -28.04 45.25
CA THR A 38 15.39 -29.07 45.00
C THR A 38 15.98 -30.46 44.75
N ASN A 39 17.30 -30.57 44.70
CA ASN A 39 18.04 -31.78 44.42
C ASN A 39 19.24 -31.92 45.39
N PRO A 40 18.99 -32.15 46.69
CA PRO A 40 19.98 -31.93 47.76
C PRO A 40 21.26 -32.77 47.67
N ILE A 41 21.22 -33.94 47.00
CA ILE A 41 22.38 -34.83 46.82
C ILE A 41 23.10 -34.60 45.47
N GLU A 42 22.53 -33.82 44.57
CA GLU A 42 23.06 -33.74 43.20
C GLU A 42 24.42 -33.04 43.12
N ARG A 43 24.65 -31.98 43.91
CA ARG A 43 25.97 -31.30 43.97
C ARG A 43 27.05 -32.27 44.43
N ARG A 44 26.78 -33.04 45.48
CA ARG A 44 27.67 -34.07 46.00
C ARG A 44 27.92 -35.18 44.98
N ARG A 45 26.87 -35.64 44.29
CA ARG A 45 26.99 -36.65 43.22
C ARG A 45 27.88 -36.16 42.07
N GLU A 46 27.81 -34.90 41.70
CA GLU A 46 28.65 -34.31 40.66
C GLU A 46 30.13 -34.23 41.09
N GLU A 47 30.41 -34.01 42.38
CA GLU A 47 31.76 -33.95 42.93
C GLU A 47 32.44 -35.33 43.10
N VAL A 48 31.73 -36.33 43.66
CA VAL A 48 32.33 -37.62 44.04
C VAL A 48 31.87 -38.81 43.19
N GLY A 49 30.96 -38.59 42.23
CA GLY A 49 30.31 -39.64 41.46
C GLY A 49 29.36 -40.51 42.29
N ILE A 50 28.59 -41.38 41.64
CA ILE A 50 27.61 -42.26 42.34
C ILE A 50 28.33 -43.24 43.29
N ALA A 51 29.52 -43.71 42.92
CA ALA A 51 30.30 -44.65 43.72
C ALA A 51 30.87 -44.02 45.00
N GLY A 52 31.12 -42.70 45.00
CA GLY A 52 31.64 -41.95 46.14
C GLY A 52 30.58 -41.55 47.18
N LEU A 53 29.30 -41.80 46.91
CA LEU A 53 28.21 -41.50 47.84
C LEU A 53 28.12 -42.56 48.97
N THR A 54 27.93 -42.08 50.20
CA THR A 54 27.63 -42.94 51.36
C THR A 54 26.33 -43.73 51.16
N PRO A 55 26.08 -44.81 51.92
CA PRO A 55 24.82 -45.55 51.83
C PRO A 55 23.57 -44.69 52.10
N ALA A 56 23.68 -43.71 53.01
CA ALA A 56 22.62 -42.76 53.30
C ALA A 56 22.36 -41.81 52.12
N GLU A 57 23.41 -41.22 51.54
CA GLU A 57 23.29 -40.33 50.38
C GLU A 57 22.77 -41.05 49.13
N ARG A 58 23.17 -42.31 48.92
CA ARG A 58 22.61 -43.15 47.83
C ARG A 58 21.12 -43.42 48.02
N LYS A 59 20.70 -43.69 49.26
CA LYS A 59 19.29 -43.87 49.61
C LYS A 59 18.51 -42.59 49.33
N THR A 60 18.98 -41.43 49.80
CA THR A 60 18.35 -40.14 49.55
C THR A 60 18.32 -39.79 48.06
N TYR A 61 19.42 -40.01 47.32
CA TYR A 61 19.47 -39.81 45.87
C TYR A 61 18.42 -40.64 45.14
N THR A 62 18.36 -41.94 45.47
CA THR A 62 17.39 -42.89 44.89
C THR A 62 15.96 -42.48 45.21
N HIS A 63 15.68 -42.18 46.48
CA HIS A 63 14.37 -41.71 46.90
C HIS A 63 13.95 -40.46 46.13
N THR A 64 14.85 -39.47 46.04
CA THR A 64 14.57 -38.23 45.34
C THR A 64 14.21 -38.51 43.87
N LYS A 65 14.95 -39.38 43.15
CA LYS A 65 14.67 -39.77 41.74
C LYS A 65 13.36 -40.55 41.57
N LEU A 66 12.87 -41.23 42.61
CA LEU A 66 11.62 -41.99 42.57
C LEU A 66 10.37 -41.19 42.94
N ILE A 67 10.48 -39.99 43.54
CA ILE A 67 9.31 -39.19 43.97
C ILE A 67 8.30 -38.97 42.84
N LEU A 68 8.74 -38.44 41.69
CA LEU A 68 7.84 -38.18 40.56
C LEU A 68 7.30 -39.48 39.94
N PRO A 69 8.13 -40.48 39.61
CA PRO A 69 7.63 -41.77 39.10
C PRO A 69 6.62 -42.48 40.01
N VAL A 70 6.83 -42.44 41.33
CA VAL A 70 5.89 -43.05 42.30
C VAL A 70 4.61 -42.23 42.38
N SER A 71 4.69 -40.90 42.47
CA SER A 71 3.49 -40.03 42.49
C SER A 71 2.64 -40.11 41.21
N GLN A 72 3.25 -40.47 40.09
CA GLN A 72 2.60 -40.65 38.79
C GLN A 72 2.22 -42.11 38.50
N TYR A 73 2.37 -43.01 39.48
CA TYR A 73 2.11 -44.45 39.34
C TYR A 73 2.90 -45.15 38.21
N LYS A 74 4.05 -44.60 37.82
CA LYS A 74 4.95 -45.17 36.80
C LYS A 74 5.88 -46.25 37.35
N VAL A 75 6.05 -46.28 38.68
CA VAL A 75 6.79 -47.33 39.39
C VAL A 75 5.82 -48.02 40.35
N PRO A 76 5.39 -49.26 40.07
CA PRO A 76 4.45 -49.96 40.92
C PRO A 76 5.13 -50.39 42.22
N LEU A 77 4.64 -49.90 43.35
CA LEU A 77 5.07 -50.28 44.70
C LEU A 77 3.91 -50.95 45.42
N SER A 78 4.20 -51.89 46.33
CA SER A 78 3.16 -52.41 47.23
C SER A 78 2.67 -51.32 48.18
N ASN A 79 1.43 -51.38 48.65
CA ASN A 79 0.87 -50.41 49.61
C ASN A 79 1.77 -50.21 50.85
N LYS A 80 2.43 -51.28 51.32
CA LYS A 80 3.38 -51.22 52.43
C LYS A 80 4.65 -50.47 52.04
N THR A 81 5.23 -50.80 50.89
CA THR A 81 6.46 -50.19 50.37
C THR A 81 6.27 -48.70 50.06
N GLU A 82 5.14 -48.35 49.45
CA GLU A 82 4.81 -46.96 49.13
C GLU A 82 4.63 -46.11 50.39
N ARG A 83 3.93 -46.63 51.41
CA ARG A 83 3.76 -45.94 52.70
C ARG A 83 5.12 -45.69 53.38
N GLU A 84 6.02 -46.66 53.37
CA GLU A 84 7.37 -46.49 53.94
C GLU A 84 8.23 -45.53 53.10
N PHE A 85 8.09 -45.55 51.77
CA PHE A 85 8.73 -44.58 50.87
C PHE A 85 8.32 -43.14 51.20
N TRP A 86 7.01 -42.86 51.27
CA TRP A 86 6.51 -41.51 51.60
C TRP A 86 6.85 -41.08 53.02
N LYS A 87 6.89 -42.01 53.99
CA LYS A 87 7.42 -41.74 55.33
C LYS A 87 8.89 -41.31 55.29
N SER A 88 9.72 -41.97 54.47
CA SER A 88 11.14 -41.60 54.30
C SER A 88 11.29 -40.23 53.65
N VAL A 89 10.51 -39.96 52.59
CA VAL A 89 10.47 -38.65 51.89
C VAL A 89 10.09 -37.53 52.84
N ALA A 90 9.06 -37.72 53.67
CA ALA A 90 8.61 -36.73 54.66
C ALA A 90 9.64 -36.55 55.79
N LYS A 91 10.20 -37.64 56.31
CA LYS A 91 11.22 -37.62 57.36
C LYS A 91 12.49 -36.88 56.92
N GLU A 92 12.91 -37.07 55.68
CA GLU A 92 14.08 -36.42 55.08
C GLU A 92 13.74 -35.04 54.46
N SER A 93 12.48 -34.58 54.56
CA SER A 93 12.00 -33.31 53.99
C SER A 93 12.36 -33.12 52.51
N LEU A 94 12.25 -34.19 51.71
CA LEU A 94 12.68 -34.14 50.31
C LEU A 94 11.69 -33.31 49.45
N PRO A 95 12.18 -32.37 48.63
CA PRO A 95 11.32 -31.55 47.78
C PRO A 95 10.52 -32.38 46.77
N ILE A 96 9.18 -32.23 46.81
CA ILE A 96 8.27 -32.93 45.89
C ILE A 96 8.37 -32.37 44.48
N ARG A 97 8.44 -31.04 44.34
CA ARG A 97 8.65 -30.36 43.06
C ARG A 97 10.14 -30.14 42.84
N ARG A 98 10.64 -30.70 41.74
CA ARG A 98 12.06 -30.64 41.37
C ARG A 98 12.23 -29.86 40.09
N LEU A 99 13.24 -29.00 40.06
CA LEU A 99 13.65 -28.37 38.81
C LEU A 99 14.52 -29.36 38.02
N PRO A 100 14.31 -29.54 36.70
CA PRO A 100 15.23 -30.27 35.84
C PRO A 100 16.59 -29.57 35.74
N LYS A 101 17.65 -30.34 35.44
CA LYS A 101 19.00 -29.79 35.25
C LYS A 101 19.08 -28.87 34.04
N ASP A 102 18.43 -29.27 32.94
CA ASP A 102 18.49 -28.57 31.66
C ASP A 102 17.27 -27.65 31.45
N HIS A 103 16.89 -26.90 32.51
CA HIS A 103 15.76 -26.00 32.42
C HIS A 103 16.07 -24.84 31.46
N ASN A 104 15.40 -24.83 30.32
CA ASN A 104 15.55 -23.81 29.29
C ASN A 104 14.43 -22.76 29.42
N TRP A 105 14.80 -21.50 29.60
CA TRP A 105 13.86 -20.38 29.66
C TRP A 105 13.41 -19.88 28.27
N GLY A 106 14.02 -20.38 27.21
CA GLY A 106 13.78 -19.98 25.83
C GLY A 106 14.53 -18.71 25.45
N LYS A 107 14.25 -18.23 24.24
CA LYS A 107 14.81 -16.99 23.70
C LYS A 107 13.75 -15.90 23.70
N ASP A 108 14.19 -14.66 23.83
CA ASP A 108 13.33 -13.49 23.62
C ASP A 108 13.20 -13.13 22.13
N LYS A 109 12.45 -12.05 21.85
CA LYS A 109 12.21 -11.54 20.48
C LYS A 109 13.47 -11.20 19.68
N THR A 110 14.61 -11.00 20.35
CA THR A 110 15.91 -10.70 19.71
C THR A 110 16.79 -11.94 19.57
N GLY A 111 16.30 -13.10 20.00
CA GLY A 111 17.07 -14.35 20.02
C GLY A 111 17.98 -14.50 21.24
N ARG A 112 17.95 -13.57 22.21
CA ARG A 112 18.73 -13.65 23.45
C ARG A 112 18.12 -14.68 24.40
N ASP A 113 18.96 -15.54 24.96
CA ASP A 113 18.55 -16.50 25.98
C ASP A 113 18.06 -15.79 27.25
N ILE A 114 16.83 -16.07 27.65
CA ILE A 114 16.18 -15.48 28.83
C ILE A 114 16.91 -15.88 30.12
N GLY A 115 17.63 -17.01 30.13
CA GLY A 115 18.50 -17.41 31.22
C GLY A 115 19.58 -16.37 31.55
N THR A 116 19.99 -15.56 30.57
CA THR A 116 21.01 -14.51 30.72
C THR A 116 20.48 -13.18 31.26
N TYR A 117 19.18 -13.09 31.57
CA TYR A 117 18.59 -11.86 32.07
C TYR A 117 19.04 -11.58 33.50
N LYS A 118 19.18 -10.29 33.84
CA LYS A 118 19.26 -9.89 35.25
C LYS A 118 17.91 -10.16 35.92
N LEU A 119 17.94 -10.41 37.23
CA LEU A 119 16.71 -10.74 37.97
C LEU A 119 15.64 -9.66 37.88
N ASP A 120 16.01 -8.38 37.85
CA ASP A 120 15.04 -7.29 37.74
C ASP A 120 14.44 -7.18 36.33
N ASP A 121 15.23 -7.37 35.28
CA ASP A 121 14.72 -7.45 33.90
C ASP A 121 13.73 -8.61 33.73
N PHE A 122 14.04 -9.75 34.36
CA PHE A 122 13.16 -10.91 34.38
C PHE A 122 11.87 -10.65 35.17
N LYS A 123 11.93 -9.97 36.32
CA LYS A 123 10.72 -9.55 37.06
C LYS A 123 9.85 -8.63 36.22
N GLN A 124 10.43 -7.66 35.52
CA GLN A 124 9.67 -6.77 34.62
C GLN A 124 8.98 -7.56 33.49
N ARG A 125 9.69 -8.55 32.92
CA ARG A 125 9.10 -9.48 31.95
C ARG A 125 7.93 -10.28 32.56
N GLN A 126 8.08 -10.80 33.77
CA GLN A 126 7.02 -11.55 34.45
C GLN A 126 5.79 -10.68 34.74
N ILE A 127 5.98 -9.41 35.14
CA ILE A 127 4.88 -8.46 35.33
C ILE A 127 4.12 -8.24 34.02
N LYS A 128 4.83 -8.06 32.91
CA LYS A 128 4.23 -7.92 31.58
C LYS A 128 3.44 -9.18 31.18
N GLN A 129 3.98 -10.37 31.44
CA GLN A 129 3.28 -11.64 31.20
C GLN A 129 2.01 -11.76 32.05
N ALA A 130 2.09 -11.42 33.33
CA ALA A 130 0.92 -11.44 34.23
C ALA A 130 -0.16 -10.45 33.77
N ARG A 131 0.23 -9.24 33.32
CA ARG A 131 -0.70 -8.26 32.73
C ARG A 131 -1.35 -8.81 31.47
N LEU A 132 -0.58 -9.44 30.58
CA LEU A 132 -1.12 -10.08 29.37
C LEU A 132 -2.11 -11.20 29.72
N SER A 133 -1.82 -12.04 30.72
CA SER A 133 -2.76 -13.05 31.20
C SER A 133 -4.06 -12.45 31.76
N ALA A 134 -3.97 -11.35 32.50
CA ALA A 134 -5.16 -10.65 33.00
C ALA A 134 -6.01 -10.07 31.86
N LEU A 135 -5.38 -9.45 30.85
CA LEU A 135 -6.08 -8.93 29.68
C LEU A 135 -6.73 -10.07 28.85
N ASN A 136 -6.08 -11.21 28.70
CA ASN A 136 -6.68 -12.38 28.04
C ASN A 136 -7.95 -12.86 28.75
N LEU A 137 -8.02 -12.76 30.08
CA LEU A 137 -9.24 -13.08 30.83
C LEU A 137 -10.35 -12.06 30.57
N LEU A 138 -10.03 -10.77 30.51
CA LEU A 138 -11.00 -9.72 30.17
C LEU A 138 -11.54 -9.89 28.74
N HIS A 139 -10.65 -10.18 27.79
CA HIS A 139 -11.02 -10.50 26.42
C HIS A 139 -11.96 -11.73 26.35
N ALA A 140 -11.65 -12.81 27.08
CA ALA A 140 -12.51 -13.98 27.13
C ALA A 140 -13.90 -13.68 27.72
N GLN A 141 -13.98 -12.78 28.71
CA GLN A 141 -15.25 -12.30 29.26
C GLN A 141 -16.05 -11.52 28.21
N PHE A 142 -15.41 -10.63 27.45
CA PHE A 142 -16.06 -9.90 26.35
C PHE A 142 -16.61 -10.87 25.29
N LEU A 143 -15.83 -11.86 24.86
CA LEU A 143 -16.30 -12.88 23.91
C LEU A 143 -17.49 -13.69 24.46
N ALA A 144 -17.51 -13.99 25.75
CA ALA A 144 -18.65 -14.64 26.39
C ALA A 144 -19.90 -13.76 26.36
N LYS A 145 -19.79 -12.46 26.67
CA LYS A 145 -20.89 -11.49 26.53
C LYS A 145 -21.42 -11.44 25.09
N ARG A 146 -20.52 -11.41 24.10
CA ARG A 146 -20.90 -11.37 22.68
C ARG A 146 -21.68 -12.60 22.22
N ARG A 147 -21.30 -13.79 22.70
CA ARG A 147 -22.06 -15.02 22.43
C ARG A 147 -23.47 -14.97 23.04
N ILE A 148 -23.61 -14.39 24.23
CA ILE A 148 -24.90 -14.20 24.89
C ILE A 148 -25.78 -13.24 24.08
N GLU A 149 -25.24 -12.12 23.63
CA GLU A 149 -25.96 -11.17 22.77
C GLU A 149 -26.45 -11.83 21.47
N GLN A 150 -25.59 -12.61 20.80
CA GLN A 150 -25.96 -13.35 19.57
C GLN A 150 -27.09 -14.36 19.80
N GLN A 151 -27.27 -14.85 21.03
CA GLN A 151 -28.36 -15.75 21.41
C GLN A 151 -29.63 -15.01 21.87
N GLY A 152 -29.70 -13.69 21.69
CA GLY A 152 -30.85 -12.85 22.08
C GLY A 152 -30.79 -12.34 23.53
N GLY A 153 -29.62 -12.42 24.17
CA GLY A 153 -29.38 -11.91 25.53
C GLY A 153 -29.11 -10.40 25.60
N GLU A 154 -28.47 -9.97 26.69
CA GLU A 154 -28.13 -8.56 26.93
C GLU A 154 -27.26 -7.98 25.81
N LYS A 155 -27.60 -6.78 25.35
CA LYS A 155 -26.88 -6.09 24.27
C LYS A 155 -25.53 -5.57 24.76
N ILE A 156 -24.51 -5.69 23.92
CA ILE A 156 -23.20 -5.10 24.17
C ILE A 156 -23.32 -3.58 24.08
N THR A 157 -22.82 -2.88 25.10
CA THR A 157 -22.80 -1.42 25.12
C THR A 157 -21.62 -0.86 24.32
N GLN A 158 -21.72 0.39 23.85
CA GLN A 158 -20.58 1.07 23.24
C GLN A 158 -19.38 1.18 24.20
N GLU A 159 -19.64 1.27 25.51
CA GLU A 159 -18.60 1.29 26.54
C GLU A 159 -17.85 -0.05 26.60
N ASP A 160 -18.57 -1.19 26.52
CA ASP A 160 -17.94 -2.53 26.44
C ASP A 160 -17.06 -2.64 25.19
N ILE A 161 -17.51 -2.15 24.02
CA ILE A 161 -16.72 -2.14 22.78
C ILE A 161 -15.45 -1.30 22.95
N ASN A 162 -15.56 -0.11 23.54
CA ASN A 162 -14.40 0.77 23.75
C ASN A 162 -13.39 0.15 24.73
N LYS A 163 -13.87 -0.49 25.81
CA LYS A 163 -13.02 -1.24 26.74
C LYS A 163 -12.31 -2.41 26.06
N GLU A 164 -13.02 -3.13 25.20
CA GLU A 164 -12.44 -4.24 24.45
C GLU A 164 -11.40 -3.77 23.44
N LYS A 165 -11.65 -2.68 22.70
CA LYS A 165 -10.64 -2.05 21.82
C LYS A 165 -9.37 -1.74 22.60
N LYS A 166 -9.53 -1.09 23.77
CA LYS A 166 -8.39 -0.78 24.63
C LYS A 166 -7.66 -2.02 25.15
N CYS A 167 -8.42 -3.06 25.51
CA CYS A 167 -7.87 -4.35 25.93
C CYS A 167 -6.98 -4.95 24.84
N ARG A 168 -7.46 -5.00 23.59
CA ARG A 168 -6.72 -5.55 22.43
C ARG A 168 -5.49 -4.73 22.07
N GLU A 169 -5.56 -3.40 22.17
CA GLU A 169 -4.40 -2.52 22.01
C GLU A 169 -3.29 -2.85 23.01
N ASP A 170 -3.66 -2.93 24.30
CA ASP A 170 -2.72 -3.24 25.38
C ASP A 170 -2.16 -4.67 25.22
N MET A 171 -3.00 -5.63 24.82
CA MET A 171 -2.57 -7.00 24.52
C MET A 171 -1.57 -7.04 23.38
N ALA A 172 -1.85 -6.35 22.28
CA ALA A 172 -0.96 -6.29 21.12
C ALA A 172 0.38 -5.64 21.46
N ALA A 173 0.37 -4.55 22.23
CA ALA A 173 1.60 -3.90 22.69
C ALA A 173 2.45 -4.86 23.56
N LEU A 174 1.82 -5.60 24.47
CA LEU A 174 2.50 -6.58 25.30
C LEU A 174 3.02 -7.77 24.50
N LYS A 175 2.25 -8.29 23.53
CA LYS A 175 2.69 -9.39 22.66
C LYS A 175 3.89 -8.99 21.79
N LYS A 176 3.84 -7.80 21.18
CA LYS A 176 4.98 -7.25 20.43
C LYS A 176 6.21 -7.08 21.32
N ASP A 177 6.03 -6.58 22.54
CA ASP A 177 7.15 -6.37 23.45
C ASP A 177 7.74 -7.68 24.00
N LEU A 178 6.88 -8.64 24.36
CA LEU A 178 7.28 -9.90 24.97
C LEU A 178 7.81 -10.93 23.97
N TYR A 179 7.22 -10.98 22.78
CA TYR A 179 7.38 -12.08 21.82
C TYR A 179 7.70 -11.61 20.41
N GLY A 180 7.62 -10.31 20.12
CA GLY A 180 7.80 -9.80 18.75
C GLY A 180 6.61 -10.07 17.83
N GLU A 181 5.49 -10.57 18.38
CA GLU A 181 4.28 -10.84 17.61
C GLU A 181 3.58 -9.54 17.19
N PHE A 182 3.33 -9.41 15.89
CA PHE A 182 2.49 -8.34 15.36
C PHE A 182 1.01 -8.72 15.49
N THR A 183 0.20 -7.75 15.89
CA THR A 183 -1.24 -7.80 15.75
C THR A 183 -1.62 -6.55 15.00
N GLY A 184 -2.29 -6.70 13.86
CA GLY A 184 -2.60 -5.58 13.01
C GLY A 184 -3.85 -4.83 13.47
N LEU A 185 -4.25 -3.82 12.70
CA LEU A 185 -5.31 -2.88 13.05
C LEU A 185 -6.67 -3.57 13.04
N LEU A 186 -6.93 -4.42 12.05
CA LEU A 186 -8.23 -5.06 11.87
C LEU A 186 -8.47 -6.14 12.92
N ALA A 187 -7.44 -6.95 13.24
CA ALA A 187 -7.53 -7.95 14.30
C ALA A 187 -7.80 -7.36 15.70
N LYS A 188 -7.40 -6.09 15.92
CA LYS A 188 -7.68 -5.37 17.18
C LYS A 188 -9.06 -4.77 17.26
N ASP A 189 -9.78 -4.64 16.15
CA ASP A 189 -11.11 -4.06 16.16
C ASP A 189 -12.16 -5.18 16.30
N PRO A 190 -12.94 -5.22 17.39
CA PRO A 190 -13.99 -6.22 17.59
C PRO A 190 -15.02 -6.25 16.45
N LEU A 191 -15.14 -5.16 15.68
CA LEU A 191 -15.99 -5.13 14.50
C LEU A 191 -15.62 -6.19 13.44
N TRP A 192 -14.42 -6.76 13.48
CA TRP A 192 -13.94 -7.73 12.51
C TRP A 192 -13.88 -9.18 13.02
N ASP A 193 -14.39 -9.47 14.23
CA ASP A 193 -14.33 -10.81 14.84
C ASP A 193 -15.07 -11.90 14.05
N ASP A 194 -16.10 -11.52 13.27
CA ASP A 194 -16.87 -12.43 12.43
C ASP A 194 -16.18 -12.75 11.11
N VAL A 195 -15.10 -12.05 10.76
CA VAL A 195 -14.37 -12.23 9.50
C VAL A 195 -13.10 -13.02 9.76
N ILE A 196 -12.98 -14.17 9.10
CA ILE A 196 -11.75 -14.96 9.10
C ILE A 196 -10.89 -14.50 7.92
N PRO A 197 -9.71 -13.90 8.15
CA PRO A 197 -8.87 -13.38 7.07
C PRO A 197 -8.37 -14.49 6.15
N ILE A 198 -8.33 -14.23 4.84
CA ILE A 198 -7.81 -15.16 3.83
C ILE A 198 -6.41 -14.69 3.41
N PRO A 199 -5.32 -15.31 3.91
CA PRO A 199 -3.96 -14.89 3.54
C PRO A 199 -3.67 -15.15 2.06
N GLN A 200 -2.68 -14.44 1.52
CA GLN A 200 -2.17 -14.70 0.17
C GLN A 200 -1.39 -16.01 0.21
N ASN A 201 -1.77 -16.96 -0.63
CA ASN A 201 -1.10 -18.25 -0.73
C ASN A 201 -0.28 -18.27 -2.02
N GLU A 202 1.04 -18.15 -1.89
CA GLU A 202 1.99 -18.28 -2.98
C GLU A 202 2.75 -19.59 -2.83
N THR A 203 3.01 -20.26 -3.96
CA THR A 203 3.77 -21.51 -3.97
C THR A 203 5.22 -21.28 -3.55
N GLU A 204 5.85 -22.29 -2.95
CA GLU A 204 7.28 -22.25 -2.65
C GLU A 204 8.10 -21.95 -3.93
N GLY A 205 9.01 -20.98 -3.85
CA GLY A 205 9.81 -20.52 -5.00
C GLY A 205 9.07 -19.57 -5.96
N ALA A 206 7.96 -18.95 -5.53
CA ALA A 206 7.26 -17.95 -6.32
C ALA A 206 8.21 -16.83 -6.81
N LEU A 207 8.19 -16.57 -8.12
CA LEU A 207 8.96 -15.48 -8.73
C LEU A 207 8.33 -14.13 -8.38
N ALA A 208 9.17 -13.14 -8.10
CA ALA A 208 8.76 -11.77 -7.74
C ALA A 208 7.82 -11.68 -6.52
N GLN A 209 7.94 -12.63 -5.58
CA GLN A 209 7.26 -12.55 -4.28
C GLN A 209 7.63 -11.26 -3.56
N ILE A 210 6.60 -10.49 -3.19
CA ILE A 210 6.78 -9.24 -2.45
C ILE A 210 6.79 -9.56 -0.96
N ALA A 211 7.84 -9.12 -0.26
CA ALA A 211 7.87 -9.13 1.20
C ALA A 211 6.97 -8.02 1.73
N TYR A 212 5.65 -8.25 1.73
CA TYR A 212 4.67 -7.25 2.14
C TYR A 212 4.86 -6.84 3.60
N PRO A 213 4.73 -5.53 3.91
CA PRO A 213 4.53 -5.06 5.28
C PRO A 213 3.35 -5.78 5.95
N GLU A 214 3.47 -6.02 7.26
CA GLU A 214 2.49 -6.81 8.03
C GLU A 214 1.08 -6.18 8.01
N ASP A 215 0.99 -4.84 7.93
CA ASP A 215 -0.27 -4.10 7.83
C ASP A 215 -0.96 -4.29 6.47
N TYR A 216 -0.23 -4.19 5.37
CA TYR A 216 -0.76 -4.45 4.03
C TYR A 216 -1.18 -5.92 3.89
N ALA A 217 -0.37 -6.86 4.39
CA ALA A 217 -0.70 -8.28 4.36
C ALA A 217 -1.99 -8.58 5.14
N GLU A 218 -2.17 -7.98 6.32
CA GLU A 218 -3.41 -8.07 7.09
C GLU A 218 -4.59 -7.48 6.30
N ALA A 219 -4.51 -6.21 5.88
CA ALA A 219 -5.61 -5.53 5.20
C ALA A 219 -6.04 -6.27 3.93
N ALA A 220 -5.08 -6.73 3.12
CA ALA A 220 -5.35 -7.52 1.92
C ALA A 220 -6.00 -8.88 2.25
N SER A 221 -5.67 -9.49 3.40
CA SER A 221 -6.27 -10.76 3.81
C SER A 221 -7.73 -10.63 4.25
N TYR A 222 -8.06 -9.56 4.95
CA TYR A 222 -9.44 -9.20 5.26
C TYR A 222 -10.20 -8.80 4.00
N LEU A 223 -9.55 -8.05 3.09
CA LEU A 223 -10.15 -7.67 1.81
C LEU A 223 -10.55 -8.91 1.01
N ARG A 224 -9.65 -9.90 0.89
CA ARG A 224 -9.97 -11.18 0.23
C ARG A 224 -11.15 -11.89 0.89
N ALA A 225 -11.23 -11.89 2.22
CA ALA A 225 -12.32 -12.52 2.95
C ALA A 225 -13.68 -11.86 2.64
N VAL A 226 -13.79 -10.53 2.75
CA VAL A 226 -15.06 -9.83 2.52
C VAL A 226 -15.47 -9.79 1.05
N MET A 227 -14.51 -9.79 0.11
CA MET A 227 -14.80 -9.95 -1.31
C MET A 227 -15.33 -11.36 -1.61
N ALA A 228 -14.77 -12.39 -0.99
CA ALA A 228 -15.22 -13.78 -1.18
C ALA A 228 -16.64 -14.02 -0.64
N SER A 229 -17.04 -13.32 0.42
CA SER A 229 -18.41 -13.36 0.96
C SER A 229 -19.35 -12.33 0.34
N GLU A 230 -18.88 -11.56 -0.65
CA GLU A 230 -19.62 -10.44 -1.27
C GLU A 230 -20.25 -9.47 -0.25
N GLU A 231 -19.53 -9.16 0.82
CA GLU A 231 -20.06 -8.27 1.86
C GLU A 231 -20.00 -6.81 1.40
N TYR A 232 -21.14 -6.15 1.25
CA TYR A 232 -21.20 -4.71 0.97
C TYR A 232 -21.64 -3.95 2.21
N SER A 233 -20.69 -3.38 2.95
CA SER A 233 -20.96 -2.71 4.23
C SER A 233 -20.10 -1.46 4.45
N PRO A 234 -20.49 -0.55 5.37
CA PRO A 234 -19.67 0.62 5.70
C PRO A 234 -18.28 0.28 6.24
N ARG A 235 -18.09 -0.91 6.86
CA ARG A 235 -16.75 -1.35 7.29
C ARG A 235 -15.89 -1.79 6.10
N CYS A 236 -16.47 -2.42 5.08
CA CYS A 236 -15.78 -2.73 3.84
C CYS A 236 -15.37 -1.45 3.11
N LEU A 237 -16.19 -0.39 3.13
CA LEU A 237 -15.81 0.90 2.54
C LEU A 237 -14.54 1.49 3.20
N ARG A 238 -14.45 1.49 4.53
CA ARG A 238 -13.24 1.92 5.24
C ARG A 238 -12.04 1.02 4.97
N LEU A 239 -12.27 -0.28 4.81
CA LEU A 239 -11.21 -1.21 4.43
C LEU A 239 -10.66 -0.91 3.04
N THR A 240 -11.51 -0.62 2.06
CA THR A 240 -11.05 -0.27 0.71
C THR A 240 -10.22 1.01 0.73
N GLU A 241 -10.65 2.02 1.47
CA GLU A 241 -9.86 3.26 1.68
C GLU A 241 -8.48 2.97 2.27
N HIS A 242 -8.39 2.13 3.30
CA HIS A 242 -7.12 1.76 3.92
C HIS A 242 -6.20 0.99 2.96
N VAL A 243 -6.73 0.08 2.15
CA VAL A 243 -5.94 -0.64 1.15
C VAL A 243 -5.49 0.30 0.02
N ILE A 244 -6.35 1.22 -0.42
CA ILE A 244 -6.03 2.22 -1.46
C ILE A 244 -4.93 3.16 -0.99
N SER A 245 -4.93 3.58 0.28
CA SER A 245 -3.88 4.46 0.81
C SER A 245 -2.49 3.81 0.84
N MET A 246 -2.42 2.47 0.87
CA MET A 246 -1.17 1.71 0.77
C MET A 246 -0.83 1.33 -0.68
N ASN A 247 -1.82 1.01 -1.51
CA ASN A 247 -1.64 0.62 -2.90
C ASN A 247 -2.79 1.15 -3.78
N PRO A 248 -2.70 2.41 -4.26
CA PRO A 248 -3.74 3.00 -5.09
C PRO A 248 -3.81 2.37 -6.48
N ALA A 249 -2.85 1.54 -6.88
CA ALA A 249 -2.88 0.83 -8.16
C ALA A 249 -3.66 -0.50 -8.11
N HIS A 250 -4.16 -0.92 -6.95
CA HIS A 250 -4.86 -2.20 -6.79
C HIS A 250 -6.25 -2.18 -7.43
N TYR A 251 -6.36 -2.36 -8.75
CA TYR A 251 -7.62 -2.23 -9.50
C TYR A 251 -8.83 -3.01 -8.93
N THR A 252 -8.62 -4.20 -8.36
CA THR A 252 -9.70 -4.99 -7.73
C THR A 252 -10.37 -4.25 -6.57
N VAL A 253 -9.60 -3.52 -5.75
CA VAL A 253 -10.16 -2.81 -4.59
C VAL A 253 -11.05 -1.65 -5.03
N TRP A 254 -10.70 -0.99 -6.13
CA TRP A 254 -11.49 0.10 -6.71
C TRP A 254 -12.83 -0.39 -7.25
N LEU A 255 -12.83 -1.51 -7.98
CA LEU A 255 -14.07 -2.12 -8.46
C LEU A 255 -14.98 -2.53 -7.29
N TYR A 256 -14.40 -3.13 -6.25
CA TYR A 256 -15.14 -3.51 -5.06
C TYR A 256 -15.67 -2.29 -4.29
N ARG A 257 -14.88 -1.21 -4.18
CA ARG A 257 -15.30 0.07 -3.60
C ARG A 257 -16.51 0.66 -4.34
N PHE A 258 -16.47 0.71 -5.67
CA PHE A 258 -17.59 1.18 -6.48
C PHE A 258 -18.86 0.33 -6.29
N LYS A 259 -18.73 -1.00 -6.20
CA LYS A 259 -19.84 -1.90 -5.86
C LYS A 259 -20.43 -1.61 -4.47
N ILE A 260 -19.60 -1.35 -3.47
CA ILE A 260 -20.08 -0.98 -2.12
C ILE A 260 -20.88 0.33 -2.18
N ILE A 261 -20.33 1.36 -2.83
CA ILE A 261 -20.96 2.69 -2.96
C ILE A 261 -22.34 2.59 -3.61
N THR A 262 -22.42 1.88 -4.73
CA THR A 262 -23.67 1.71 -5.49
C THR A 262 -24.68 0.83 -4.74
N THR A 263 -24.24 -0.28 -4.15
CA THR A 263 -25.11 -1.19 -3.38
C THR A 263 -25.71 -0.51 -2.15
N LEU A 264 -24.92 0.29 -1.44
CA LEU A 264 -25.36 1.03 -0.26
C LEU A 264 -26.03 2.38 -0.60
N SER A 265 -26.08 2.76 -1.89
CA SER A 265 -26.61 4.04 -2.36
C SER A 265 -25.99 5.24 -1.61
N LEU A 266 -24.66 5.22 -1.46
CA LEU A 266 -23.94 6.28 -0.76
C LEU A 266 -23.91 7.58 -1.58
N PRO A 267 -23.83 8.76 -0.94
CA PRO A 267 -23.76 10.02 -1.65
C PRO A 267 -22.48 10.12 -2.51
N ILE A 268 -22.65 10.14 -3.84
CA ILE A 268 -21.53 10.27 -4.79
C ILE A 268 -20.73 11.58 -4.60
N PRO A 269 -21.33 12.74 -4.26
CA PRO A 269 -20.56 13.95 -3.97
C PRO A 269 -19.53 13.77 -2.84
N ASP A 270 -19.85 12.96 -1.81
CA ASP A 270 -18.92 12.69 -0.71
C ASP A 270 -17.74 11.83 -1.19
N GLU A 271 -17.99 10.84 -2.04
CA GLU A 271 -16.94 10.02 -2.65
C GLU A 271 -16.06 10.85 -3.59
N ILE A 272 -16.63 11.74 -4.40
CA ILE A 272 -15.85 12.65 -5.27
C ILE A 272 -14.93 13.54 -4.42
N ASN A 273 -15.42 14.06 -3.29
CA ASN A 273 -14.61 14.86 -2.38
C ASN A 273 -13.43 14.06 -1.80
N TRP A 274 -13.68 12.83 -1.34
CA TRP A 274 -12.60 11.93 -0.91
C TRP A 274 -11.62 11.64 -2.05
N LEU A 275 -12.13 11.35 -3.26
CA LEU A 275 -11.30 11.05 -4.43
C LEU A 275 -10.43 12.24 -4.86
N ASN A 276 -10.88 13.48 -4.65
CA ASN A 276 -10.06 14.67 -4.90
C ASN A 276 -8.77 14.65 -4.09
N GLU A 277 -8.83 14.26 -2.81
CA GLU A 277 -7.66 14.15 -1.94
C GLU A 277 -6.74 13.02 -2.41
N VAL A 278 -7.31 11.86 -2.74
CA VAL A 278 -6.55 10.70 -3.23
C VAL A 278 -5.85 11.00 -4.56
N ALA A 279 -6.51 11.72 -5.46
CA ALA A 279 -5.96 12.13 -6.76
C ALA A 279 -4.82 13.16 -6.62
N LEU A 280 -4.96 14.16 -5.74
CA LEU A 280 -3.89 15.13 -5.46
C LEU A 280 -2.65 14.45 -4.85
N ALA A 281 -2.86 13.43 -4.02
CA ALA A 281 -1.76 12.63 -3.47
C ALA A 281 -1.12 11.68 -4.51
N ASN A 282 -1.83 11.35 -5.60
CA ASN A 282 -1.44 10.32 -6.57
C ASN A 282 -1.73 10.75 -8.02
N LEU A 283 -1.04 11.78 -8.49
CA LEU A 283 -1.30 12.44 -9.78
C LEU A 283 -1.31 11.48 -11.00
N LYS A 284 -0.55 10.38 -10.96
CA LYS A 284 -0.34 9.45 -12.08
C LYS A 284 -0.83 8.05 -11.74
N ASN A 285 -2.14 7.85 -11.78
CA ASN A 285 -2.77 6.57 -11.46
C ASN A 285 -4.03 6.34 -12.32
N TYR A 286 -4.07 5.23 -13.07
CA TYR A 286 -5.21 4.90 -13.94
C TYR A 286 -6.51 4.64 -13.17
N GLN A 287 -6.42 3.97 -12.01
CA GLN A 287 -7.58 3.53 -11.25
C GLN A 287 -8.36 4.70 -10.67
N ILE A 288 -7.67 5.77 -10.25
CA ILE A 288 -8.30 6.99 -9.73
C ILE A 288 -9.16 7.65 -10.80
N TRP A 289 -8.60 7.89 -12.00
CA TRP A 289 -9.33 8.55 -13.09
C TRP A 289 -10.45 7.67 -13.65
N HIS A 290 -10.23 6.36 -13.71
CA HIS A 290 -11.28 5.42 -14.09
C HIS A 290 -12.41 5.36 -13.05
N HIS A 291 -12.10 5.30 -11.75
CA HIS A 291 -13.10 5.34 -10.68
C HIS A 291 -13.88 6.65 -10.71
N ARG A 292 -13.21 7.77 -10.96
CA ARG A 292 -13.88 9.06 -11.16
C ARG A 292 -14.88 9.00 -12.30
N GLN A 293 -14.47 8.49 -13.47
CA GLN A 293 -15.36 8.30 -14.61
C GLN A 293 -16.56 7.41 -14.28
N LEU A 294 -16.37 6.27 -13.57
CA LEU A 294 -17.47 5.41 -13.14
C LEU A 294 -18.48 6.12 -12.22
N LEU A 295 -18.00 6.96 -11.31
CA LEU A 295 -18.86 7.78 -10.45
C LEU A 295 -19.67 8.77 -11.29
N MET A 296 -19.05 9.40 -12.29
CA MET A 296 -19.72 10.33 -13.20
C MET A 296 -20.78 9.63 -14.05
N ASP A 297 -20.44 8.51 -14.68
CA ASP A 297 -21.35 7.70 -15.50
C ASP A 297 -22.57 7.20 -14.69
N TYR A 298 -22.37 6.91 -13.41
CA TYR A 298 -23.45 6.50 -12.51
C TYR A 298 -24.31 7.67 -12.02
N TYR A 299 -23.69 8.80 -11.68
CA TYR A 299 -24.36 9.90 -10.97
C TYR A 299 -24.95 10.96 -11.89
N TYR A 300 -24.21 11.40 -12.91
CA TYR A 300 -24.62 12.51 -13.77
C TYR A 300 -25.98 12.27 -14.45
N PRO A 301 -26.27 11.09 -15.03
CA PRO A 301 -27.58 10.83 -15.65
C PRO A 301 -28.75 10.94 -14.66
N THR A 302 -28.51 10.71 -13.36
CA THR A 302 -29.56 10.79 -12.33
C THR A 302 -29.97 12.23 -12.04
N ILE A 303 -29.07 13.19 -12.22
CA ILE A 303 -29.27 14.60 -11.88
C ILE A 303 -29.45 15.50 -13.10
N GLU A 304 -28.98 15.11 -14.29
CA GLU A 304 -28.99 15.96 -15.48
C GLU A 304 -30.36 16.56 -15.78
N THR A 305 -31.41 15.73 -15.75
CA THR A 305 -32.80 16.19 -15.98
C THR A 305 -33.53 16.51 -14.68
N SER A 306 -33.22 15.81 -13.58
CA SER A 306 -33.98 15.91 -12.33
C SER A 306 -33.56 17.09 -11.44
N ASP A 307 -32.29 17.50 -11.49
CA ASP A 307 -31.72 18.63 -10.77
C ASP A 307 -30.63 19.34 -11.61
N PRO A 308 -31.03 20.19 -12.57
CA PRO A 308 -30.08 20.92 -13.43
C PRO A 308 -29.13 21.85 -12.67
N ALA A 309 -29.53 22.31 -11.48
CA ALA A 309 -28.68 23.16 -10.63
C ALA A 309 -27.54 22.34 -10.03
N ALA A 310 -27.81 21.13 -9.55
CA ALA A 310 -26.80 20.19 -9.10
C ALA A 310 -25.88 19.76 -10.25
N ALA A 311 -26.42 19.46 -11.44
CA ALA A 311 -25.62 19.10 -12.61
C ALA A 311 -24.64 20.21 -13.00
N LYS A 312 -25.10 21.47 -13.03
CA LYS A 312 -24.24 22.64 -13.31
C LYS A 312 -23.19 22.87 -12.22
N LYS A 313 -23.55 22.64 -10.95
CA LYS A 313 -22.60 22.73 -9.83
C LYS A 313 -21.52 21.67 -9.95
N LEU A 314 -21.88 20.43 -10.27
CA LEU A 314 -20.97 19.32 -10.49
C LEU A 314 -20.01 19.61 -11.65
N ALA A 315 -20.51 20.06 -12.80
CA ALA A 315 -19.68 20.43 -13.95
C ALA A 315 -18.64 21.49 -13.58
N ARG A 316 -19.05 22.54 -12.85
CA ARG A 316 -18.12 23.57 -12.36
C ARG A 316 -17.07 22.99 -11.42
N SER A 317 -17.46 22.18 -10.44
CA SER A 317 -16.50 21.60 -9.49
C SER A 317 -15.52 20.64 -10.19
N GLU A 318 -15.98 19.90 -11.20
CA GLU A 318 -15.12 19.03 -12.01
C GLU A 318 -14.12 19.84 -12.82
N GLN A 319 -14.55 20.92 -13.49
CA GLN A 319 -13.67 21.82 -14.23
C GLN A 319 -12.62 22.47 -13.32
N GLU A 320 -13.03 22.96 -12.14
CA GLU A 320 -12.13 23.55 -11.14
C GLU A 320 -11.11 22.51 -10.63
N PHE A 321 -11.55 21.29 -10.33
CA PHE A 321 -10.67 20.23 -9.86
C PHE A 321 -9.66 19.79 -10.93
N VAL A 322 -10.11 19.60 -12.16
CA VAL A 322 -9.23 19.29 -13.30
C VAL A 322 -8.21 20.41 -13.53
N GLY A 323 -8.64 21.67 -13.43
CA GLY A 323 -7.75 22.84 -13.49
C GLY A 323 -6.64 22.76 -12.44
N ARG A 324 -6.99 22.50 -11.18
CA ARG A 324 -6.02 22.35 -10.08
C ARG A 324 -5.02 21.22 -10.31
N ILE A 325 -5.43 20.08 -10.87
CA ILE A 325 -4.48 18.99 -11.17
C ILE A 325 -3.54 19.40 -12.32
N LEU A 326 -4.05 20.12 -13.33
CA LEU A 326 -3.23 20.61 -14.44
C LEU A 326 -2.28 21.73 -14.03
N GLU A 327 -2.56 22.48 -12.96
CA GLU A 327 -1.60 23.41 -12.35
C GLU A 327 -0.37 22.68 -11.78
N GLU A 328 -0.55 21.46 -11.26
CA GLU A 328 0.54 20.61 -10.74
C GLU A 328 1.31 19.88 -11.87
N ASP A 329 0.61 19.38 -12.89
CA ASP A 329 1.20 18.75 -14.08
C ASP A 329 0.38 19.09 -15.33
N THR A 330 0.80 20.15 -16.03
CA THR A 330 0.12 20.70 -17.22
C THR A 330 0.04 19.72 -18.39
N LYS A 331 0.76 18.59 -18.33
CA LYS A 331 0.86 17.58 -19.39
C LYS A 331 0.39 16.20 -18.92
N ASN A 332 -0.33 16.12 -17.79
CA ASN A 332 -0.86 14.88 -17.27
C ASN A 332 -1.88 14.24 -18.24
N TYR A 333 -1.49 13.13 -18.84
CA TYR A 333 -2.29 12.46 -19.88
C TYR A 333 -3.65 11.98 -19.36
N HIS A 334 -3.70 11.42 -18.15
CA HIS A 334 -4.97 10.93 -17.58
C HIS A 334 -5.99 12.05 -17.42
N VAL A 335 -5.52 13.22 -17.00
CA VAL A 335 -6.36 14.40 -16.73
C VAL A 335 -6.88 14.97 -18.05
N TRP A 336 -6.04 15.07 -19.07
CA TRP A 336 -6.48 15.52 -20.40
C TRP A 336 -7.50 14.56 -21.03
N SER A 337 -7.30 13.25 -20.93
CA SER A 337 -8.30 12.26 -21.37
C SER A 337 -9.60 12.37 -20.59
N TYR A 338 -9.54 12.52 -19.27
CA TYR A 338 -10.73 12.71 -18.45
C TYR A 338 -11.44 14.04 -18.75
N ARG A 339 -10.69 15.10 -19.07
CA ARG A 339 -11.24 16.40 -19.45
C ARG A 339 -12.00 16.34 -20.78
N GLN A 340 -11.50 15.59 -21.76
CA GLN A 340 -12.23 15.33 -23.01
C GLN A 340 -13.54 14.58 -22.73
N TYR A 341 -13.48 13.51 -21.93
CA TYR A 341 -14.66 12.79 -21.48
C TYR A 341 -15.69 13.74 -20.82
N LEU A 342 -15.26 14.60 -19.89
CA LEU A 342 -16.16 15.57 -19.25
C LEU A 342 -16.81 16.52 -20.26
N VAL A 343 -16.05 16.99 -21.26
CA VAL A 343 -16.58 17.87 -22.31
C VAL A 343 -17.67 17.17 -23.11
N GLU A 344 -17.48 15.91 -23.48
CA GLU A 344 -18.48 15.14 -24.21
C GLU A 344 -19.69 14.82 -23.33
N THR A 345 -19.46 14.28 -22.13
CA THR A 345 -20.52 13.84 -21.21
C THR A 345 -21.43 14.97 -20.76
N MET A 346 -20.89 16.16 -20.55
CA MET A 346 -21.65 17.31 -20.03
C MET A 346 -21.90 18.40 -21.08
N GLY A 347 -21.55 18.16 -22.35
CA GLY A 347 -21.74 19.12 -23.44
C GLY A 347 -20.97 20.44 -23.23
N LEU A 348 -19.73 20.38 -22.74
CA LEU A 348 -18.93 21.57 -22.37
C LEU A 348 -18.12 22.15 -23.53
N PHE A 349 -18.56 21.96 -24.78
CA PHE A 349 -18.02 22.63 -25.97
C PHE A 349 -18.38 24.13 -25.94
N THR A 350 -17.79 24.86 -25.00
CA THR A 350 -18.15 26.25 -24.67
C THR A 350 -16.99 27.19 -24.93
N VAL A 351 -17.31 28.46 -25.16
CA VAL A 351 -16.31 29.54 -25.27
C VAL A 351 -15.44 29.64 -24.02
N SER A 352 -16.00 29.32 -22.85
CA SER A 352 -15.24 29.30 -21.59
C SER A 352 -14.16 28.22 -21.60
N GLU A 353 -14.49 27.00 -22.03
CA GLU A 353 -13.54 25.88 -22.08
C GLU A 353 -12.45 26.12 -23.14
N LEU A 354 -12.82 26.70 -24.29
CA LEU A 354 -11.86 27.14 -25.31
C LEU A 354 -10.93 28.24 -24.77
N GLY A 355 -11.46 29.19 -24.01
CA GLY A 355 -10.69 30.27 -23.38
C GLY A 355 -9.72 29.76 -22.33
N LEU A 356 -10.13 28.81 -21.47
CA LEU A 356 -9.24 28.17 -20.51
C LEU A 356 -8.10 27.41 -21.21
N THR A 357 -8.43 26.69 -22.29
CA THR A 357 -7.43 25.97 -23.10
C THR A 357 -6.46 26.93 -23.79
N GLN A 358 -6.97 28.07 -24.28
CA GLN A 358 -6.13 29.12 -24.84
C GLN A 358 -5.17 29.66 -23.78
N ASN A 359 -5.62 29.99 -22.58
CA ASN A 359 -4.74 30.45 -21.50
C ASN A 359 -3.58 29.47 -21.23
N MET A 360 -3.87 28.16 -21.23
CA MET A 360 -2.81 27.15 -21.08
C MET A 360 -1.78 27.15 -22.22
N ILE A 361 -2.19 27.52 -23.44
CA ILE A 361 -1.27 27.72 -24.58
C ILE A 361 -0.52 29.05 -24.45
N GLU A 362 -1.15 30.11 -23.93
CA GLU A 362 -0.45 31.38 -23.68
C GLU A 362 0.64 31.23 -22.61
N ASP A 363 0.36 30.45 -21.55
CA ASP A 363 1.30 30.17 -20.46
C ASP A 363 2.48 29.28 -20.91
N ASP A 364 2.21 28.22 -21.69
CA ASP A 364 3.22 27.40 -22.35
C ASP A 364 2.81 27.09 -23.81
N VAL A 365 3.32 27.90 -24.75
CA VAL A 365 3.03 27.72 -26.18
C VAL A 365 3.49 26.35 -26.71
N ARG A 366 4.38 25.64 -26.00
CA ARG A 366 4.85 24.29 -26.35
C ARG A 366 4.06 23.18 -25.65
N ASN A 367 2.98 23.50 -24.95
CA ASN A 367 2.11 22.51 -24.34
C ASN A 367 1.25 21.80 -25.41
N ASN A 368 1.79 20.71 -25.96
CA ASN A 368 1.10 19.93 -26.99
C ASN A 368 -0.25 19.37 -26.52
N SER A 369 -0.41 19.09 -25.23
CA SER A 369 -1.68 18.60 -24.68
C SER A 369 -2.77 19.67 -24.79
N ALA A 370 -2.44 20.94 -24.51
CA ALA A 370 -3.37 22.06 -24.68
C ALA A 370 -3.69 22.30 -26.17
N TRP A 371 -2.71 22.20 -27.08
CA TRP A 371 -2.96 22.26 -28.52
C TRP A 371 -3.88 21.13 -29.00
N SER A 372 -3.65 19.90 -28.51
CA SER A 372 -4.47 18.74 -28.82
C SER A 372 -5.91 18.92 -28.30
N HIS A 373 -6.07 19.46 -27.09
CA HIS A 373 -7.39 19.73 -26.52
C HIS A 373 -8.10 20.86 -27.26
N ARG A 374 -7.38 21.91 -27.68
CA ARG A 374 -7.95 22.96 -28.54
C ARG A 374 -8.46 22.37 -29.86
N PHE A 375 -7.68 21.48 -30.49
CA PHE A 375 -8.09 20.81 -31.73
C PHE A 375 -9.38 20.02 -31.52
N PHE A 376 -9.44 19.23 -30.45
CA PHE A 376 -10.64 18.49 -30.05
C PHE A 376 -11.85 19.43 -29.84
N LEU A 377 -11.71 20.50 -29.06
CA LEU A 377 -12.81 21.43 -28.79
C LEU A 377 -13.38 22.08 -30.06
N VAL A 378 -12.52 22.37 -31.05
CA VAL A 378 -12.92 23.05 -32.27
C VAL A 378 -13.46 22.08 -33.32
N PHE A 379 -12.88 20.88 -33.43
CA PHE A 379 -13.16 19.95 -34.52
C PHE A 379 -13.93 18.69 -34.09
N SER A 380 -14.43 18.66 -32.85
CA SER A 380 -15.29 17.59 -32.33
C SER A 380 -16.57 18.12 -31.66
N ASP A 381 -16.84 19.43 -31.78
CA ASP A 381 -18.11 20.03 -31.33
C ASP A 381 -19.27 19.53 -32.22
N PRO A 382 -20.25 18.80 -31.67
CA PRO A 382 -21.31 18.17 -32.46
C PRO A 382 -22.24 19.16 -33.16
N THR A 383 -22.19 20.46 -32.82
CA THR A 383 -22.98 21.50 -33.49
C THR A 383 -22.40 21.93 -34.84
N GLN A 384 -21.11 21.66 -35.09
CA GLN A 384 -20.36 22.19 -36.23
C GLN A 384 -19.25 21.25 -36.73
N SER A 385 -19.32 19.96 -36.39
CA SER A 385 -18.38 18.94 -36.88
C SER A 385 -19.09 17.62 -37.15
N THR A 386 -18.51 16.82 -38.02
CA THR A 386 -19.03 15.48 -38.33
C THR A 386 -18.51 14.48 -37.29
N PRO A 387 -19.39 13.68 -36.65
CA PRO A 387 -18.97 12.63 -35.72
C PRO A 387 -17.93 11.69 -36.35
N ASP A 388 -16.94 11.28 -35.56
CA ASP A 388 -15.86 10.37 -35.96
C ASP A 388 -14.99 10.83 -37.15
N SER A 389 -15.07 12.10 -37.54
CA SER A 389 -14.24 12.68 -38.59
C SER A 389 -12.76 12.64 -38.22
N LEU A 390 -11.97 11.90 -39.00
CA LEU A 390 -10.54 11.73 -38.76
C LEU A 390 -9.82 13.09 -38.67
N PRO A 391 -8.83 13.25 -37.77
CA PRO A 391 -8.10 14.52 -37.62
C PRO A 391 -7.43 15.02 -38.90
N THR A 392 -7.06 14.11 -39.81
CA THR A 392 -6.39 14.41 -41.08
C THR A 392 -7.33 14.37 -42.29
N ALA A 393 -8.65 14.35 -42.07
CA ALA A 393 -9.65 14.37 -43.14
C ALA A 393 -10.36 15.72 -43.20
N HIS A 394 -10.76 16.11 -44.41
CA HIS A 394 -11.63 17.26 -44.64
C HIS A 394 -13.00 17.01 -44.01
N ASP A 395 -13.49 18.00 -43.26
CA ASP A 395 -14.80 17.99 -42.65
C ASP A 395 -15.63 19.19 -43.13
N PRO A 396 -16.53 19.00 -44.11
CA PRO A 396 -17.31 20.10 -44.68
C PRO A 396 -18.33 20.69 -43.70
N ALA A 397 -18.59 20.05 -42.56
CA ALA A 397 -19.48 20.60 -41.53
C ALA A 397 -18.83 21.76 -40.77
N VAL A 398 -17.50 21.84 -40.77
CA VAL A 398 -16.77 22.90 -40.06
C VAL A 398 -16.84 24.21 -40.85
N PRO A 399 -17.36 25.30 -40.27
CA PRO A 399 -17.49 26.57 -40.99
C PRO A 399 -16.14 27.15 -41.43
N SER A 400 -16.09 27.78 -42.61
CA SER A 400 -14.86 28.33 -43.17
C SER A 400 -14.25 29.43 -42.29
N GLU A 401 -15.08 30.21 -41.63
CA GLU A 401 -14.70 31.25 -40.67
C GLU A 401 -14.00 30.66 -39.42
N VAL A 402 -14.35 29.45 -39.01
CA VAL A 402 -13.66 28.74 -37.91
C VAL A 402 -12.27 28.32 -38.37
N ILE A 403 -12.15 27.80 -39.60
CA ILE A 403 -10.85 27.48 -40.21
C ILE A 403 -9.97 28.74 -40.30
N ASP A 404 -10.51 29.86 -40.78
CA ASP A 404 -9.77 31.13 -40.87
C ASP A 404 -9.26 31.60 -39.50
N ARG A 405 -10.15 31.56 -38.48
CA ARG A 405 -9.81 31.91 -37.10
C ARG A 405 -8.66 31.04 -36.58
N GLU A 406 -8.74 29.73 -36.75
CA GLU A 406 -7.74 28.80 -36.23
C GLU A 406 -6.42 28.84 -36.98
N LEU A 407 -6.43 29.07 -38.30
CA LEU A 407 -5.20 29.31 -39.06
C LEU A 407 -4.51 30.61 -38.61
N ASN A 408 -5.28 31.68 -38.39
CA ASN A 408 -4.73 32.94 -37.89
C ASN A 408 -4.12 32.78 -36.49
N TYR A 409 -4.81 32.07 -35.59
CA TYR A 409 -4.29 31.75 -34.27
C TYR A 409 -2.98 30.93 -34.33
N ALA A 410 -2.94 29.88 -35.15
CA ALA A 410 -1.73 29.07 -35.33
C ALA A 410 -0.56 29.90 -35.88
N LYS A 411 -0.80 30.75 -36.91
CA LYS A 411 0.22 31.65 -37.47
C LYS A 411 0.76 32.62 -36.42
N GLU A 412 -0.10 33.21 -35.60
CA GLU A 412 0.30 34.09 -34.49
C GLU A 412 1.25 33.37 -33.53
N LYS A 413 0.94 32.13 -33.13
CA LYS A 413 1.79 31.37 -32.20
C LYS A 413 3.07 30.84 -32.86
N ILE A 414 3.05 30.55 -34.16
CA ILE A 414 4.26 30.23 -34.93
C ILE A 414 5.20 31.43 -34.98
N LEU A 415 4.70 32.65 -35.20
CA LEU A 415 5.54 33.86 -35.18
C LEU A 415 6.21 34.06 -33.83
N LEU A 416 5.52 33.75 -32.73
CA LEU A 416 6.07 33.81 -31.37
C LEU A 416 7.17 32.75 -31.12
N ALA A 417 6.96 31.51 -31.60
CA ALA A 417 7.90 30.42 -31.42
C ALA A 417 8.07 29.60 -32.72
N PRO A 418 8.88 30.08 -33.68
CA PRO A 418 8.95 29.48 -35.02
C PRO A 418 9.37 28.01 -35.04
N GLN A 419 10.20 27.58 -34.09
CA GLN A 419 10.67 26.19 -33.96
C GLN A 419 9.75 25.30 -33.10
N ASN A 420 8.58 25.78 -32.69
CA ASN A 420 7.62 24.98 -31.90
C ASN A 420 6.79 24.06 -32.80
N GLN A 421 7.06 22.76 -32.73
CA GLN A 421 6.37 21.76 -33.55
C GLN A 421 4.85 21.71 -33.33
N SER A 422 4.35 21.97 -32.11
CA SER A 422 2.92 21.84 -31.81
C SER A 422 2.06 22.78 -32.65
N ALA A 423 2.47 24.04 -32.81
CA ALA A 423 1.72 25.01 -33.61
C ALA A 423 1.74 24.67 -35.12
N TRP A 424 2.86 24.13 -35.64
CA TRP A 424 2.94 23.65 -37.03
C TRP A 424 2.07 22.42 -37.28
N ASN A 425 2.07 21.45 -36.35
CA ASN A 425 1.21 20.28 -36.44
C ASN A 425 -0.27 20.69 -36.38
N TYR A 426 -0.62 21.62 -35.48
CA TYR A 426 -1.97 22.17 -35.39
C TYR A 426 -2.38 22.86 -36.70
N LEU A 427 -1.52 23.72 -37.26
CA LEU A 427 -1.74 24.40 -38.54
C LEU A 427 -2.07 23.40 -39.66
N ARG A 428 -1.27 22.33 -39.79
CA ARG A 428 -1.51 21.27 -40.78
C ARG A 428 -2.84 20.55 -40.55
N GLY A 429 -3.20 20.27 -39.29
CA GLY A 429 -4.49 19.68 -38.94
C GLY A 429 -5.67 20.57 -39.31
N VAL A 430 -5.57 21.88 -39.06
CA VAL A 430 -6.61 22.87 -39.43
C VAL A 430 -6.77 22.96 -40.95
N LEU A 431 -5.67 22.96 -41.71
CA LEU A 431 -5.72 22.92 -43.18
C LEU A 431 -6.42 21.66 -43.70
N ALA A 432 -6.05 20.50 -43.14
CA ALA A 432 -6.68 19.23 -43.50
C ALA A 432 -8.19 19.25 -43.21
N LYS A 433 -8.60 19.70 -42.02
CA LYS A 433 -10.02 19.82 -41.64
C LYS A 433 -10.78 20.78 -42.55
N GLY A 434 -10.18 21.89 -42.96
CA GLY A 434 -10.77 22.84 -43.89
C GLY A 434 -10.66 22.45 -45.36
N GLY A 435 -10.04 21.31 -45.71
CA GLY A 435 -9.81 20.91 -47.09
C GLY A 435 -8.97 21.91 -47.89
N ARG A 436 -8.09 22.66 -47.20
CA ARG A 436 -7.30 23.74 -47.79
C ARG A 436 -5.92 23.22 -48.23
N PRO A 437 -5.45 23.58 -49.44
CA PRO A 437 -4.13 23.17 -49.92
C PRO A 437 -3.02 23.80 -49.08
N LEU A 438 -1.88 23.11 -48.97
CA LEU A 438 -0.72 23.64 -48.24
C LEU A 438 -0.14 24.89 -48.91
N GLU A 439 -0.26 24.98 -50.24
CA GLU A 439 0.16 26.15 -51.03
C GLU A 439 -0.42 27.47 -50.48
N GLY A 440 -1.63 27.44 -49.90
CA GLY A 440 -2.27 28.64 -49.35
C GLY A 440 -1.49 29.35 -48.24
N LEU A 441 -0.51 28.68 -47.61
CA LEU A 441 0.38 29.28 -46.61
C LEU A 441 1.87 29.25 -47.00
N GLN A 442 2.19 29.04 -48.28
CA GLN A 442 3.57 29.04 -48.77
C GLN A 442 4.31 30.32 -48.38
N GLU A 443 3.74 31.49 -48.70
CA GLU A 443 4.34 32.80 -48.40
C GLU A 443 4.60 33.01 -46.91
N PHE A 444 3.75 32.44 -46.04
CA PHE A 444 3.94 32.49 -44.60
C PHE A 444 5.12 31.62 -44.16
N ALA A 445 5.23 30.39 -44.68
CA ALA A 445 6.32 29.48 -44.36
C ALA A 445 7.69 29.99 -44.87
N GLU A 446 7.71 30.66 -46.03
CA GLU A 446 8.93 31.25 -46.62
C GLU A 446 9.55 32.34 -45.73
N GLN A 447 8.79 33.00 -44.84
CA GLN A 447 9.33 34.00 -43.91
C GLN A 447 10.38 33.43 -42.95
N PHE A 448 10.40 32.11 -42.74
CA PHE A 448 11.31 31.43 -41.82
C PHE A 448 12.52 30.80 -42.50
N VAL A 449 12.64 30.93 -43.83
CA VAL A 449 13.67 30.27 -44.64
C VAL A 449 14.22 31.27 -45.67
N SER A 450 15.52 31.50 -45.64
CA SER A 450 16.21 32.38 -46.61
C SER A 450 17.51 31.75 -47.08
N GLY A 451 17.84 31.89 -48.36
CA GLY A 451 19.08 31.36 -48.95
C GLY A 451 19.22 29.84 -48.83
N LEU A 452 18.13 29.06 -48.85
CA LEU A 452 18.19 27.60 -48.64
C LEU A 452 19.14 26.93 -49.66
N GLY A 453 20.15 26.21 -49.17
CA GLY A 453 21.20 25.60 -49.98
C GLY A 453 22.33 26.54 -50.43
N GLN A 454 22.32 27.81 -50.03
CA GLN A 454 23.33 28.83 -50.37
C GLN A 454 24.29 29.09 -49.19
N GLU A 455 25.34 29.87 -49.43
CA GLU A 455 26.33 30.21 -48.38
C GLU A 455 25.72 31.05 -47.25
N ASP A 456 24.72 31.89 -47.55
CA ASP A 456 23.98 32.75 -46.62
C ASP A 456 22.70 32.10 -46.08
N GLU A 457 22.60 30.77 -46.13
CA GLU A 457 21.43 30.01 -45.66
C GLU A 457 21.08 30.31 -44.20
N LYS A 458 19.86 30.81 -43.99
CA LYS A 458 19.29 31.08 -42.67
C LYS A 458 17.89 30.50 -42.57
N VAL A 459 17.75 29.54 -41.64
CA VAL A 459 16.49 28.89 -41.28
C VAL A 459 16.20 29.16 -39.82
N THR A 460 15.05 29.78 -39.53
CA THR A 460 14.56 29.99 -38.16
C THR A 460 13.57 28.91 -37.72
N SER A 461 13.06 28.11 -38.65
CA SER A 461 12.19 26.97 -38.38
C SER A 461 12.47 25.81 -39.33
N SER A 462 12.96 24.68 -38.83
CA SER A 462 13.05 23.45 -39.63
C SER A 462 11.67 22.88 -39.97
N HIS A 463 10.63 23.19 -39.18
CA HIS A 463 9.25 22.82 -39.51
C HIS A 463 8.70 23.59 -40.71
N ALA A 464 9.14 24.84 -40.93
CA ALA A 464 8.83 25.56 -42.15
C ALA A 464 9.51 24.93 -43.37
N VAL A 465 10.75 24.43 -43.25
CA VAL A 465 11.43 23.70 -44.34
C VAL A 465 10.69 22.41 -44.70
N ASP A 466 10.23 21.66 -43.68
CA ASP A 466 9.38 20.46 -43.89
C ASP A 466 8.04 20.82 -44.56
N TYR A 467 7.40 21.91 -44.12
CA TYR A 467 6.18 22.42 -44.74
C TYR A 467 6.39 22.79 -46.22
N LEU A 468 7.46 23.51 -46.53
CA LEU A 468 7.80 23.90 -47.91
C LEU A 468 8.14 22.70 -48.78
N ALA A 469 8.77 21.66 -48.23
CA ALA A 469 9.01 20.42 -48.95
C ALA A 469 7.70 19.80 -49.46
N ASP A 470 6.66 19.77 -48.61
CA ASP A 470 5.33 19.28 -49.01
C ASP A 470 4.66 20.19 -50.03
N VAL A 471 4.70 21.51 -49.83
CA VAL A 471 4.14 22.49 -50.78
C VAL A 471 4.77 22.33 -52.17
N TYR A 472 6.10 22.27 -52.26
CA TYR A 472 6.78 22.10 -53.53
C TYR A 472 6.49 20.73 -54.16
N ALA A 473 6.34 19.68 -53.35
CA ALA A 473 5.93 18.36 -53.84
C ALA A 473 4.51 18.36 -54.44
N GLU A 474 3.53 18.97 -53.75
CA GLU A 474 2.15 19.13 -54.25
C GLU A 474 2.08 19.91 -55.57
N LYS A 475 2.95 20.92 -55.72
CA LYS A 475 3.05 21.73 -56.95
C LYS A 475 3.84 21.04 -58.08
N GLY A 476 4.46 19.89 -57.82
CA GLY A 476 5.33 19.19 -58.78
C GLY A 476 6.73 19.82 -58.94
N GLU A 477 7.11 20.77 -58.09
CA GLU A 477 8.43 21.41 -58.04
C GLU A 477 9.47 20.49 -57.34
N LYS A 478 9.66 19.28 -57.89
CA LYS A 478 10.42 18.17 -57.26
C LYS A 478 11.84 18.57 -56.85
N ASP A 479 12.54 19.39 -57.64
CA ASP A 479 13.90 19.82 -57.33
C ASP A 479 13.97 20.69 -56.05
N LYS A 480 12.98 21.56 -55.85
CA LYS A 480 12.90 22.39 -54.63
C LYS A 480 12.48 21.57 -53.43
N ALA A 481 11.56 20.63 -53.60
CA ALA A 481 11.17 19.69 -52.56
C ALA A 481 12.38 18.83 -52.12
N GLU A 482 13.12 18.25 -53.08
CA GLU A 482 14.33 17.47 -52.81
C GLU A 482 15.40 18.33 -52.11
N LEU A 483 15.59 19.59 -52.51
CA LEU A 483 16.48 20.51 -51.81
C LEU A 483 16.07 20.69 -50.34
N CYS A 484 14.80 20.98 -50.05
CA CYS A 484 14.31 21.13 -48.68
C CYS A 484 14.61 19.89 -47.82
N LEU A 485 14.28 18.70 -48.34
CA LEU A 485 14.50 17.44 -47.64
C LEU A 485 16.00 17.15 -47.43
N LYS A 486 16.87 17.45 -48.39
CA LYS A 486 18.32 17.32 -48.23
C LYS A 486 18.84 18.24 -47.13
N ARG A 487 18.39 19.50 -47.09
CA ARG A 487 18.82 20.45 -46.05
C ARG A 487 18.34 20.06 -44.66
N LEU A 488 17.16 19.44 -44.55
CA LEU A 488 16.71 18.82 -43.30
C LEU A 488 17.63 17.66 -42.89
N ALA A 489 17.93 16.74 -43.81
CA ALA A 489 18.78 15.58 -43.57
C ALA A 489 20.22 15.96 -43.14
N GLU A 490 20.80 16.95 -43.82
CA GLU A 490 22.22 17.28 -43.67
C GLU A 490 22.51 18.27 -42.53
N LYS A 491 21.56 19.16 -42.21
CA LYS A 491 21.83 20.31 -41.32
C LYS A 491 20.74 20.59 -40.31
N TRP A 492 19.50 20.75 -40.73
CA TRP A 492 18.46 21.34 -39.88
C TRP A 492 17.70 20.33 -39.01
N ASP A 493 17.84 19.04 -39.30
CA ASP A 493 17.18 17.95 -38.58
C ASP A 493 17.87 16.59 -38.82
N ALA A 494 19.20 16.57 -38.68
CA ALA A 494 20.03 15.40 -38.99
C ALA A 494 19.68 14.14 -38.18
N VAL A 495 19.03 14.27 -37.01
CA VAL A 495 18.53 13.13 -36.24
C VAL A 495 17.52 12.26 -37.01
N ARG A 496 16.81 12.86 -37.98
CA ARG A 496 15.85 12.19 -38.87
C ARG A 496 16.40 12.02 -40.30
N GLU A 497 17.72 12.05 -40.50
CA GLU A 497 18.36 11.88 -41.83
C GLU A 497 17.78 10.70 -42.63
N GLY A 498 17.65 9.52 -41.99
CA GLY A 498 17.07 8.33 -42.65
C GLY A 498 15.63 8.53 -43.12
N TYR A 499 14.81 9.27 -42.36
CA TYR A 499 13.44 9.60 -42.73
C TYR A 499 13.40 10.57 -43.92
N TRP A 500 14.26 11.60 -43.92
CA TRP A 500 14.33 12.56 -45.02
C TRP A 500 14.85 11.93 -46.31
N ASN A 501 15.86 11.07 -46.23
CA ASN A 501 16.35 10.29 -47.36
C ASN A 501 15.27 9.37 -47.93
N TYR A 502 14.43 8.77 -47.08
CA TYR A 502 13.25 8.02 -47.52
C TYR A 502 12.24 8.91 -48.25
N ARG A 503 11.92 10.09 -47.71
CA ARG A 503 11.03 11.07 -48.37
C ARG A 503 11.57 11.53 -49.74
N ILE A 504 12.88 11.71 -49.87
CA ILE A 504 13.53 12.03 -51.16
C ILE A 504 13.32 10.89 -52.18
N GLN A 505 13.38 9.62 -51.74
CA GLN A 505 13.10 8.49 -52.63
C GLN A 505 11.64 8.48 -53.10
N GLN A 506 10.70 8.85 -52.23
CA GLN A 506 9.28 8.96 -52.59
C GLN A 506 8.99 10.04 -53.64
N LEU A 507 9.77 11.12 -53.71
CA LEU A 507 9.62 12.12 -54.76
C LEU A 507 10.01 11.60 -56.15
N LYS A 508 10.86 10.55 -56.20
CA LYS A 508 11.40 9.97 -57.44
C LYS A 508 10.55 8.83 -57.99
N ALA A 509 9.78 8.17 -57.13
CA ALA A 509 8.69 7.29 -57.51
C ALA A 509 7.55 8.09 -58.17
#